data_AF-A0A7C1EE64-F1
#
_entry.id   AF-A0A7C1EE64-F1
#
_cell.length_a   1.000
_cell.length_b   1.000
_cell.length_c   1.000
_cell.angle_alpha   90.00
_cell.angle_beta   90.00
_cell.angle_gamma   90.00
#
_symmetry.space_group_name_H-M   'P 1'
#
loop_
_entity.id
_entity.type
_entity.pdbx_description
1 polymer ?
#
loop_
_entity_poly.entity_id
_entity_poly.type
_entity_poly.pdbx_seq_one_letter_code
_entity_poly.pdbx_strand_id
1 'polypeptide(L)' 'PEDVMRMEIFIEGKDAPVTTFAEIKWIKKNEQEKSFGVEFLILKESDKEVIRDIIEGE' A
#
# COMPACT_ATOMS: atom_id res chain seq x y z
N PRO A 1 -9.30 -13.10 -8.71
CA PRO A 1 -9.05 -11.92 -9.56
C PRO A 1 -7.65 -11.40 -9.24
N GLU A 2 -6.73 -11.51 -10.19
CA GLU A 2 -5.32 -11.08 -10.11
C GLU A 2 -5.22 -9.61 -10.57
N ASP A 3 -6.14 -8.77 -10.07
CA ASP A 3 -6.26 -7.39 -10.55
C ASP A 3 -5.06 -6.58 -10.05
N VAL A 4 -4.23 -6.13 -10.99
CA VAL A 4 -3.06 -5.29 -10.73
C VAL A 4 -3.45 -3.83 -10.83
N MET A 5 -3.09 -3.06 -9.81
CA MET A 5 -3.34 -1.62 -9.75
C MET A 5 -2.04 -0.84 -9.47
N ARG A 6 -1.92 0.34 -10.09
CA ARG A 6 -0.92 1.34 -9.71
C ARG A 6 -1.44 2.12 -8.52
N MET A 7 -0.64 2.21 -7.46
CA MET A 7 -0.98 2.93 -6.24
C MET A 7 0.04 4.02 -5.96
N GLU A 8 -0.45 5.13 -5.40
CA GLU A 8 0.35 6.22 -4.87
C GLU A 8 -0.02 6.39 -3.39
N ILE A 9 0.96 6.18 -2.51
CA ILE A 9 0.80 6.30 -1.06
C ILE A 9 1.45 7.60 -0.61
N PHE A 10 0.63 8.51 -0.09
CA PHE A 10 1.06 9.80 0.45
C PHE A 10 1.33 9.64 1.95
N ILE A 11 2.53 10.02 2.37
CA ILE A 11 3.03 9.83 3.73
C ILE A 11 3.41 11.20 4.27
N GLU A 12 2.93 11.54 5.46
CA GLU A 12 3.25 12.81 6.10
C GLU A 12 4.76 12.92 6.33
N GLY A 13 5.35 14.07 5.98
CA GLY A 13 6.80 14.29 6.08
C GLY A 13 7.63 13.80 4.87
N LYS A 14 7.01 13.19 3.85
CA LYS A 14 7.70 12.81 2.60
C LYS A 14 7.25 13.68 1.43
N ASP A 15 8.22 14.29 0.75
CA ASP A 15 7.95 15.18 -0.40
C ASP A 15 7.37 14.47 -1.62
N ALA A 16 7.65 13.17 -1.78
CA ALA A 16 7.21 12.37 -2.92
C ALA A 16 6.45 11.11 -2.49
N PRO A 17 5.31 10.78 -3.13
CA PRO A 17 4.54 9.60 -2.78
C PRO A 17 5.30 8.31 -3.14
N VAL A 18 5.03 7.24 -2.38
CA VAL A 18 5.47 5.89 -2.78
C VAL A 18 4.59 5.44 -3.94
N THR A 19 5.18 5.32 -5.12
CA THR A 19 4.51 4.81 -6.32
C THR A 19 4.88 3.35 -6.54
N THR A 20 3.88 2.46 -6.56
CA THR A 20 4.09 1.01 -6.73
C THR A 20 2.95 0.36 -7.54
N PHE A 21 3.19 -0.85 -8.03
CA PHE A 21 2.15 -1.74 -8.52
C PHE A 21 1.84 -2.78 -7.44
N ALA A 22 0.56 -3.06 -7.24
CA ALA A 22 0.11 -4.04 -6.26
C ALA A 22 -1.03 -4.89 -6.84
N GLU A 23 -1.13 -6.12 -6.39
CA GLU A 23 -2.19 -7.05 -6.77
C GLU A 23 -3.21 -7.18 -5.64
N ILE A 24 -4.51 -7.11 -5.96
CA ILE A 24 -5.57 -7.29 -4.97
C ILE A 24 -5.65 -8.76 -4.55
N LYS A 25 -5.44 -9.04 -3.26
CA LYS A 25 -5.50 -10.40 -2.70
C LYS A 25 -6.82 -10.73 -2.03
N TRP A 26 -7.47 -9.74 -1.43
CA TRP A 26 -8.80 -9.92 -0.83
C TRP A 26 -9.58 -8.62 -0.83
N ILE A 27 -10.91 -8.75 -0.83
CA ILE A 27 -11.85 -7.63 -0.71
C ILE A 27 -12.83 -7.99 0.41
N LYS A 28 -13.00 -7.09 1.36
CA LYS A 28 -13.95 -7.20 2.45
C LYS A 28 -14.93 -6.03 2.38
N LYS A 29 -16.22 -6.34 2.48
CA LYS A 29 -17.30 -5.35 2.55
C LYS A 29 -18.14 -5.65 3.77
N ASN A 30 -18.20 -4.70 4.70
CA ASN A 30 -19.21 -4.69 5.76
C ASN A 30 -20.14 -3.47 5.56
N GLU A 31 -21.12 -3.28 6.44
CA GLU A 31 -22.09 -2.19 6.32
C GLU A 31 -21.47 -0.79 6.46
N GLN A 32 -20.29 -0.68 7.07
CA GLN A 32 -19.64 0.57 7.47
C GLN A 32 -18.40 0.91 6.63
N GLU A 33 -17.76 -0.09 6.02
CA GLU A 33 -16.45 0.03 5.40
C GLU A 33 -16.29 -0.98 4.25
N LYS A 34 -15.61 -0.51 3.20
CA LYS A 34 -15.09 -1.36 2.12
C LYS A 34 -13.57 -1.31 2.22
N SER A 35 -12.97 -2.46 2.47
CA SER A 35 -11.53 -2.62 2.57
C SER A 35 -11.05 -3.69 1.62
N PHE A 36 -9.78 -3.61 1.23
CA PHE A 36 -9.12 -4.61 0.41
C PHE A 36 -7.67 -4.71 0.85
N GLY A 37 -7.10 -5.89 0.70
CA GLY A 37 -5.68 -6.13 0.90
C GLY A 37 -4.97 -6.28 -0.42
N VAL A 38 -3.77 -5.73 -0.49
CA VAL A 38 -2.91 -5.81 -1.67
C VAL A 38 -1.57 -6.43 -1.33
N GLU A 39 -0.96 -7.08 -2.30
CA GLU A 39 0.44 -7.48 -2.27
C GLU A 39 1.25 -6.58 -3.21
N PHE A 40 2.29 -5.93 -2.71
CA PHE A 40 3.16 -5.10 -3.54
C PHE A 40 4.00 -5.96 -4.47
N LEU A 41 3.91 -5.71 -5.77
CA LEU A 41 4.69 -6.43 -6.79
C LEU A 41 6.12 -5.91 -6.87
N ILE A 42 6.31 -4.60 -6.72
CA ILE A 42 7.61 -3.93 -6.76
C ILE A 42 7.65 -2.83 -5.72
N LEU A 43 8.53 -2.95 -4.74
CA LEU A 43 8.76 -1.91 -3.74
C LEU A 43 10.26 -1.66 -3.64
N LYS A 44 10.69 -0.41 -3.84
CA LYS A 44 12.09 -0.03 -3.70
C LYS A 44 12.52 -0.17 -2.25
N GLU A 45 13.78 -0.49 -2.00
CA GLU A 45 14.27 -0.71 -0.64
C GLU A 45 14.04 0.51 0.27
N SER A 46 14.29 1.72 -0.24
CA SER A 46 14.01 2.98 0.45
C SER A 46 12.52 3.17 0.79
N ASP A 47 11.60 2.64 -0.02
CA ASP A 47 10.17 2.74 0.25
C ASP A 47 9.69 1.64 1.20
N LYS A 48 10.37 0.49 1.25
CA LYS A 48 10.12 -0.57 2.24
C LYS A 48 10.43 -0.10 3.64
N GLU A 49 11.54 0.62 3.85
CA GLU A 49 11.91 1.19 5.14
C GLU A 49 10.80 2.12 5.63
N VAL A 50 10.39 3.09 4.81
CA VAL A 50 9.31 4.03 5.20
C VAL A 50 7.99 3.31 5.53
N ILE A 51 7.60 2.30 4.74
CA ILE A 51 6.38 1.52 5.03
C ILE A 51 6.54 0.71 6.33
N ARG A 52 7.75 0.20 6.61
CA ARG A 52 8.05 -0.50 7.86
C ARG A 52 7.89 0.43 9.05
N ASP A 53 8.48 1.62 8.99
CA ASP A 53 8.42 2.62 10.07
C ASP A 53 6.96 2.98 10.41
N ILE A 54 6.10 3.13 9.38
CA ILE A 54 4.66 3.37 9.56
C ILE A 54 3.95 2.21 10.28
N ILE A 55 4.31 0.96 9.96
CA ILE A 55 3.70 -0.23 10.58
C ILE A 55 4.18 -0.41 12.02
N GLU A 56 5.46 -0.11 12.28
CA GLU A 56 6.09 -0.23 13.59
C GLU A 56 5.72 0.93 14.52
N GLY A 57 5.24 2.05 13.96
CA GLY A 57 4.76 3.22 14.70
C GLY A 57 5.89 4.11 15.23
N GLU A 58 7.03 4.14 14.53
CA GLU A 58 8.18 5.00 14.81
C GLU A 58 8.09 6.38 14.12
#